data_AF-A0A6M2E5I4-F1
#
_entry.id   AF-A0A6M2E5I4-F1
#
_cell.length_a   1.000
_cell.length_b   1.000
_cell.length_c   1.000
_cell.angle_alpha   90.00
_cell.angle_beta   90.00
_cell.angle_gamma   90.00
#
_symmetry.space_group_name_H-M   'P 1'
#
loop_
_entity.id
_entity.type
_entity.pdbx_description
1 polymer ?
#
loop_
_entity_poly.entity_id
_entity_poly.type
_entity_poly.pdbx_seq_one_letter_code
_entity_poly.pdbx_strand_id
1 'polypeptide(L)'
;ILLDFAKAFDCVCHSKLIAKLRGFIGDSEILAWIEDFLHQRLQFVFYHHVQSRSAAVTSGVPQGSVLGPLLFLIFINDITANINCKIKLFADDCIIYREIRSHEDHVI
;
A
#
# COMPACT_ATOMS: atom_id res chain seq x y z
N ILE A 1 5.15 3.86 19.76
CA ILE A 1 3.92 3.21 19.25
C ILE A 1 4.32 2.40 18.03
N LEU A 2 3.99 1.11 18.03
CA LEU A 2 4.16 0.22 16.87
C LEU A 2 2.79 0.07 16.21
N LEU A 3 2.73 0.21 14.89
CA LEU A 3 1.55 0.07 14.06
C LEU A 3 1.85 -0.91 12.94
N ASP A 4 0.85 -1.72 12.60
CA ASP A 4 0.90 -2.69 11.51
C ASP A 4 -0.37 -2.51 10.66
N PHE A 5 -0.20 -2.36 9.33
CA PHE A 5 -1.31 -2.17 8.42
C PHE A 5 -1.90 -3.52 8.00
N ALA A 6 -3.06 -3.85 8.57
CA ALA A 6 -3.79 -5.06 8.20
C ALA A 6 -4.02 -5.14 6.68
N LYS A 7 -3.54 -6.23 6.07
CA LYS A 7 -3.69 -6.52 4.63
C LYS A 7 -3.19 -5.39 3.73
N ALA A 8 -2.07 -4.76 4.08
CA ALA A 8 -1.55 -3.56 3.43
C ALA A 8 -1.52 -3.66 1.89
N PHE A 9 -1.04 -4.79 1.37
CA PHE A 9 -0.95 -5.04 -0.06
C PHE A 9 -2.32 -5.26 -0.73
N ASP A 10 -3.31 -5.81 -0.01
CA ASP A 10 -4.64 -6.10 -0.55
C ASP A 10 -5.59 -4.88 -0.48
N CYS A 11 -5.25 -3.92 0.36
CA CYS A 11 -6.08 -2.74 0.64
C CYS A 11 -5.66 -1.47 -0.13
N VAL A 12 -4.70 -1.57 -1.05
CA VAL A 12 -4.28 -0.42 -1.88
C VAL A 12 -5.43 0.05 -2.79
N CYS A 13 -5.82 1.31 -2.65
CA CYS A 13 -6.87 1.89 -3.49
C CYS A 13 -6.30 2.24 -4.88
N HIS A 14 -6.80 1.58 -5.94
CA HIS A 14 -6.30 1.75 -7.30
C HIS A 14 -6.40 3.20 -7.79
N SER A 15 -7.54 3.85 -7.61
CA SER A 15 -7.73 5.24 -8.09
C SER A 15 -6.76 6.23 -7.43
N LYS A 16 -6.51 6.08 -6.11
CA LYS A 16 -5.53 6.89 -5.39
C LYS A 16 -4.10 6.59 -5.83
N LEU A 17 -3.75 5.32 -6.05
CA LEU A 17 -2.43 4.93 -6.55
C LEU A 17 -2.18 5.51 -7.97
N ILE A 18 -3.13 5.38 -8.88
CA ILE A 18 -3.02 5.94 -10.24
C ILE A 18 -2.91 7.47 -10.20
N ALA A 19 -3.69 8.15 -9.34
CA ALA A 19 -3.58 9.59 -9.16
C ALA A 19 -2.19 10.02 -8.69
N LYS A 20 -1.55 9.25 -7.80
CA LYS A 20 -0.16 9.49 -7.39
C LYS A 20 0.82 9.25 -8.53
N LEU A 21 0.68 8.14 -9.25
CA LEU A 21 1.58 7.78 -10.35
C LEU A 21 1.59 8.83 -11.46
N ARG A 22 0.47 9.50 -11.73
CA ARG A 22 0.40 10.66 -12.64
C ARG A 22 1.34 11.80 -12.25
N GLY A 23 1.64 11.96 -10.95
CA GLY A 23 2.60 12.96 -10.46
C GLY A 23 4.07 12.52 -10.57
N PHE A 24 4.34 11.21 -10.70
CA PHE A 24 5.70 10.65 -10.79
C PHE A 24 6.10 10.27 -12.22
N ILE A 25 5.15 9.79 -13.01
CA ILE A 25 5.36 9.23 -14.35
C ILE A 25 4.72 10.20 -15.35
N GLY A 26 5.54 10.85 -16.17
CA GLY A 26 5.08 11.73 -17.24
C GLY A 26 4.69 10.99 -18.53
N ASP A 27 5.01 9.70 -18.63
CA ASP A 27 4.70 8.86 -19.78
C ASP A 27 3.29 8.26 -19.67
N SER A 28 2.42 8.61 -20.61
CA SER A 28 1.03 8.15 -20.65
C SER A 28 0.88 6.67 -20.97
N GLU A 29 1.79 6.09 -21.77
CA GLU A 29 1.72 4.67 -22.14
C GLU A 29 2.09 3.78 -20.96
N ILE A 30 3.14 4.16 -20.21
CA ILE A 30 3.52 3.45 -18.98
C ILE A 30 2.38 3.53 -17.96
N LEU A 31 1.76 4.70 -17.80
CA LEU A 31 0.66 4.87 -16.86
C LEU A 31 -0.55 4.01 -17.25
N ALA A 32 -0.92 4.00 -18.54
CA ALA A 32 -2.01 3.16 -19.05
C ALA A 32 -1.73 1.68 -18.82
N TRP A 33 -0.48 1.24 -19.05
CA TRP A 33 -0.07 -0.13 -18.78
C TRP A 33 -0.18 -0.51 -17.29
N ILE A 34 0.18 0.39 -16.37
CA ILE A 34 0.01 0.16 -14.93
C ILE A 34 -1.48 0.15 -14.54
N GLU A 35 -2.29 1.01 -15.15
CA GLU A 35 -3.74 1.03 -14.94
C GLU A 35 -4.37 -0.31 -15.36
N ASP A 36 -4.03 -0.79 -16.56
CA ASP A 36 -4.45 -2.11 -17.06
C ASP A 36 -3.93 -3.26 -16.20
N PHE A 37 -2.70 -3.17 -15.67
CA PHE A 37 -2.13 -4.16 -14.75
C PHE A 37 -2.96 -4.30 -13.44
N LEU A 38 -3.65 -3.24 -13.02
CA LEU A 38 -4.48 -3.23 -11.81
C LEU A 38 -5.98 -3.46 -12.10
N HIS A 39 -6.45 -3.10 -13.28
CA HIS A 39 -7.87 -3.06 -13.65
C HIS A 39 -8.46 -4.46 -13.94
N GLN A 40 -9.77 -4.62 -13.69
CA GLN A 40 -10.57 -5.80 -14.04
C GLN A 40 -9.98 -7.18 -13.67
N ARG A 41 -9.14 -7.22 -12.64
CA ARG A 41 -8.54 -8.47 -12.18
C ARG A 41 -9.58 -9.36 -11.52
N LEU A 42 -9.46 -10.67 -11.77
CA LEU A 42 -10.22 -11.71 -11.10
C LEU A 42 -9.26 -12.63 -10.33
N GLN A 43 -9.74 -13.18 -9.22
CA GLN A 43 -9.02 -14.18 -8.43
C GLN A 43 -9.93 -15.35 -8.07
N PHE A 44 -9.34 -16.52 -7.88
CA PHE A 44 -10.01 -17.72 -7.37
C PHE A 44 -9.02 -18.54 -6.54
N VAL A 45 -9.53 -19.47 -5.75
CA VAL A 45 -8.73 -20.43 -4.98
C VAL A 45 -8.84 -21.80 -5.64
N PHE A 46 -7.70 -22.47 -5.82
CA PHE A 46 -7.63 -23.84 -6.28
C PHE A 46 -6.97 -24.71 -5.21
N TYR A 47 -7.67 -25.75 -4.76
CA TYR A 47 -7.21 -26.61 -3.68
C TYR A 47 -7.79 -28.02 -3.85
N HIS A 48 -6.96 -29.06 -3.70
CA HIS A 48 -7.35 -30.47 -3.89
C HIS A 48 -8.20 -30.72 -5.15
N HIS A 49 -7.76 -30.20 -6.30
CA HIS A 49 -8.46 -30.33 -7.59
C HIS A 49 -9.85 -29.66 -7.66
N VAL A 50 -10.21 -28.85 -6.66
CA VAL A 50 -11.45 -28.06 -6.64
C VAL A 50 -11.12 -26.59 -6.83
N GLN A 51 -11.90 -25.93 -7.68
CA GLN A 51 -11.80 -24.49 -7.95
C GLN A 51 -12.97 -23.73 -7.33
N SER A 52 -12.69 -22.61 -6.67
CA SER A 52 -13.75 -21.68 -6.24
C SER A 52 -14.34 -20.91 -7.43
N ARG A 53 -15.48 -20.26 -7.20
CA ARG A 53 -15.93 -19.18 -8.09
C ARG A 53 -14.88 -18.07 -8.16
N SER A 54 -14.79 -17.41 -9.31
CA SER A 54 -13.98 -16.22 -9.48
C SER A 54 -14.60 -15.03 -8.74
N ALA A 55 -13.74 -14.18 -8.17
CA ALA A 55 -14.11 -12.94 -7.50
C ALA A 55 -13.32 -11.78 -8.11
N ALA A 56 -13.95 -10.62 -8.26
CA ALA A 56 -13.28 -9.41 -8.72
C ALA A 56 -12.33 -8.86 -7.66
N VAL A 57 -11.17 -8.37 -8.09
CA VAL A 57 -10.16 -7.75 -7.24
C VAL A 57 -10.25 -6.23 -7.41
N THR A 58 -10.96 -5.59 -6.49
CA THR A 58 -11.27 -4.15 -6.56
C THR A 58 -10.26 -3.27 -5.82
N SER A 59 -9.32 -3.88 -5.11
CA SER A 59 -8.24 -3.19 -4.39
C SER A 59 -7.01 -4.08 -4.32
N GLY A 60 -5.90 -3.46 -3.94
CA GLY A 60 -4.64 -4.12 -3.70
C GLY A 60 -3.78 -4.27 -4.94
N VAL A 61 -2.51 -4.50 -4.70
CA VAL A 61 -1.53 -4.82 -5.72
C VAL A 61 -1.35 -6.34 -5.79
N PRO A 62 -1.01 -6.93 -6.95
CA PRO A 62 -0.81 -8.37 -7.06
C PRO A 62 0.38 -8.83 -6.21
N GLN A 63 0.11 -9.59 -5.15
CA GLN A 63 1.16 -10.22 -4.34
C GLN A 63 1.93 -11.26 -5.19
N GLY A 64 3.25 -11.33 -5.02
CA GLY A 64 4.13 -12.19 -5.83
C GLY A 64 4.52 -11.59 -7.19
N SER A 65 3.97 -10.43 -7.56
CA SER A 65 4.47 -9.68 -8.72
C SER A 65 5.72 -8.85 -8.37
N VAL A 66 6.59 -8.64 -9.35
CA VAL A 66 7.78 -7.77 -9.20
C VAL A 66 7.39 -6.32 -8.92
N LEU A 67 6.30 -5.86 -9.54
CA LEU A 67 5.86 -4.46 -9.47
C LEU A 67 5.04 -4.14 -8.22
N GLY A 68 4.37 -5.13 -7.62
CA GLY A 68 3.50 -4.95 -6.46
C GLY A 68 4.15 -4.20 -5.30
N PRO A 69 5.34 -4.62 -4.81
CA PRO A 69 6.07 -3.92 -3.75
C PRO A 69 6.38 -2.46 -4.08
N LEU A 70 6.82 -2.16 -5.32
CA LEU A 70 7.12 -0.79 -5.72
C LEU A 70 5.86 0.08 -5.72
N LEU A 71 4.75 -0.43 -6.26
CA LEU A 71 3.46 0.29 -6.26
C LEU A 71 2.95 0.55 -4.84
N PHE A 72 3.11 -0.42 -3.94
CA PHE A 72 2.78 -0.24 -2.53
C PHE A 72 3.65 0.85 -1.87
N LEU A 73 4.96 0.85 -2.12
CA LEU A 73 5.86 1.88 -1.59
C LEU A 73 5.47 3.28 -2.09
N ILE A 74 5.16 3.43 -3.38
CA ILE A 74 4.66 4.70 -3.94
C ILE A 74 3.36 5.12 -3.26
N PHE A 75 2.47 4.16 -2.98
CA PHE A 75 1.21 4.41 -2.30
C PHE A 75 1.39 4.90 -0.86
N ILE A 76 2.35 4.37 -0.10
CA ILE A 76 2.53 4.70 1.33
C ILE A 76 3.47 5.89 1.57
N ASN A 77 4.26 6.30 0.58
CA ASN A 77 5.39 7.23 0.74
C ASN A 77 5.06 8.59 1.39
N ASP A 78 3.82 9.07 1.27
CA ASP A 78 3.39 10.37 1.81
C ASP A 78 2.56 10.26 3.10
N ILE A 79 2.42 9.06 3.68
CA ILE A 79 1.61 8.86 4.89
C ILE A 79 2.12 9.70 6.09
N THR A 80 3.39 10.08 6.06
CA THR A 80 4.05 10.87 7.11
C THR A 80 3.92 12.38 6.91
N ALA A 81 3.48 12.84 5.73
CA ALA A 81 3.60 14.24 5.31
C ALA A 81 2.87 15.24 6.23
N ASN A 82 1.85 14.81 6.96
CA ASN A 82 1.03 15.65 7.84
C ASN A 82 1.04 15.20 9.31
N ILE A 83 2.07 14.44 9.73
CA ILE A 83 2.16 13.94 11.10
C ILE A 83 3.31 14.63 11.83
N ASN A 84 2.98 15.35 12.91
CA ASN A 84 3.96 16.06 13.75
C ASN A 84 4.61 15.13 14.79
N CYS A 85 5.21 14.02 14.34
CA CYS A 85 5.95 13.07 15.17
C CYS A 85 7.09 12.43 14.35
N LYS A 86 8.08 11.82 15.03
CA LYS A 86 9.09 11.03 14.32
C LYS A 86 8.46 9.69 13.91
N ILE A 87 8.59 9.35 12.63
CA ILE A 87 8.04 8.12 12.06
C ILE A 87 9.14 7.38 11.30
N LYS A 88 9.16 6.05 11.45
CA LYS A 88 9.91 5.13 10.59
C LYS A 88 8.94 4.16 9.94
N LEU A 89 9.14 3.91 8.66
CA LEU A 89 8.35 2.97 7.87
C LEU A 89 9.25 1.84 7.37
N PHE A 90 8.72 0.62 7.35
CA PHE A 90 9.33 -0.52 6.67
C PHE A 90 8.22 -1.39 6.10
N ALA A 91 8.01 -1.34 4.78
CA ALA A 91 6.84 -1.92 4.14
C ALA A 91 5.54 -1.48 4.86
N ASP A 92 4.81 -2.42 5.45
CA ASP A 92 3.57 -2.23 6.21
C ASP A 92 3.78 -1.93 7.70
N ASP A 93 5.00 -2.09 8.23
CA ASP A 93 5.34 -1.72 9.59
C ASP A 93 5.57 -0.21 9.73
N CYS A 94 4.96 0.39 10.76
CA CYS A 94 5.13 1.79 11.09
C CYS A 94 5.47 1.98 12.58
N ILE A 95 6.54 2.72 12.85
CA ILE A 95 6.95 3.08 14.21
C ILE A 95 6.80 4.59 14.38
N ILE A 96 5.96 4.99 15.33
CA ILE A 96 5.82 6.39 15.77
C ILE A 96 6.50 6.54 17.12
N TYR A 97 7.41 7.50 17.24
CA TYR A 97 8.17 7.73 18.46
C TYR A 97 8.41 9.21 18.71
N ARG A 98 8.63 9.52 19.99
CA ARG A 98 8.97 10.85 20.48
C ARG A 98 10.10 10.73 21.49
N GLU A 99 10.98 11.72 21.51
CA GLU A 99 11.98 11.86 22.56
C GLU A 99 11.32 12.40 23.83
N ILE A 100 11.54 11.72 24.95
CA ILE A 100 11.08 12.17 26.28
C ILE A 100 12.15 13.12 26.83
N ARG A 101 11.80 14.38 27.06
CA ARG A 101 12.74 15.42 27.55
C ARG A 101 12.42 15.89 28.96
N SER A 102 11.20 15.66 29.43
CA SER A 102 10.71 16.09 30.73
C SER A 102 9.81 15.02 31.38
N HIS A 103 9.52 15.18 32.67
CA HIS A 103 8.60 14.30 33.38
C HIS A 103 7.15 14.45 32.89
N GLU A 104 6.79 15.62 32.37
CA GLU A 104 5.48 15.87 31.77
C GLU A 104 5.29 15.07 30.47
N ASP A 105 6.38 14.80 29.73
CA ASP A 105 6.35 13.97 28.52
C ASP A 105 6.06 12.48 28.81
N HIS A 106 6.20 12.04 30.06
CA HIS A 106 5.89 10.67 30.51
C HIS A 106 4.39 10.45 30.77
N VAL A 107 3.62 11.51 30.96
CA VAL A 107 2.19 11.41 31.24
C VAL A 107 1.45 11.35 29.90
N ILE A 108 1.07 10.13 29.50
CA ILE A 108 0.29 9.83 28.29
C ILE A 108 -1.19 10.15 28.53
#